data_AF-A0A929HG09-F1
#
_entry.id   AF-A0A929HG09-F1
#
_cell.length_a   1.000
_cell.length_b   1.000
_cell.length_c   1.000
_cell.angle_alpha   90.00
_cell.angle_beta   90.00
_cell.angle_gamma   90.00
#
_symmetry.space_group_name_H-M   'P 1'
#
loop_
_entity.id
_entity.type
_entity.pdbx_description
1 polymer ?
#
loop_
_entity_poly.entity_id
_entity_poly.type
_entity_poly.pdbx_seq_one_letter_code
_entity_poly.pdbx_strand_id
1 'polypeptide(L)'
;MRIQTDRGHTVCHSGPYRFVRHPGYLSMIIFSVMTPLILGTVWALIPVVIIIVITMIRTALEDNTLKAELDGYQAYAEQTRYRLFPGLW
;
A
#
# COMPACT_ATOMS: atom_id res chain seq x y z
N MET A 1 4.85 2.59 -12.18
CA MET A 1 3.76 1.78 -12.76
C MET A 1 3.30 2.47 -14.03
N ARG A 2 2.86 1.73 -15.05
CA ARG A 2 2.32 2.33 -16.28
C ARG A 2 0.82 2.03 -16.31
N ILE A 3 -0.03 3.05 -16.37
CA ILE A 3 -1.47 2.86 -16.42
C ILE A 3 -1.83 2.28 -17.81
N GLN A 4 -2.42 1.09 -17.81
CA GLN A 4 -2.93 0.46 -19.02
C GLN A 4 -4.39 0.87 -19.22
N THR A 5 -4.59 2.11 -19.68
CA THR A 5 -5.91 2.65 -20.05
C THR A 5 -6.61 1.77 -21.09
N ASP A 6 -5.83 1.13 -21.97
CA ASP A 6 -6.30 0.21 -23.02
C ASP A 6 -7.08 -1.01 -22.49
N ARG A 7 -6.90 -1.38 -21.20
CA ARG A 7 -7.59 -2.52 -20.57
C ARG A 7 -8.79 -2.13 -19.70
N GLY A 8 -9.25 -0.88 -19.74
CA GLY A 8 -10.35 -0.42 -18.89
C GLY A 8 -10.02 -0.50 -17.39
N HIS A 9 -8.79 -0.11 -17.04
CA HIS A 9 -8.30 -0.16 -15.67
C HIS A 9 -9.14 0.77 -14.78
N THR A 10 -9.93 0.20 -13.87
CA THR A 10 -10.89 0.93 -13.02
C THR A 10 -10.54 0.79 -11.55
N VAL A 11 -10.97 1.77 -10.75
CA VAL A 11 -10.73 1.78 -9.30
C VAL A 11 -11.58 0.72 -8.61
N CYS A 12 -10.92 -0.27 -8.02
CA CYS A 12 -11.57 -1.26 -7.19
C CYS A 12 -11.81 -0.66 -5.79
N HIS A 13 -13.06 -0.34 -5.48
CA HIS A 13 -13.47 0.28 -4.21
C HIS A 13 -14.23 -0.70 -3.28
N SER A 14 -14.42 -1.94 -3.70
CA SER A 14 -15.13 -2.97 -2.95
C SER A 14 -14.21 -3.75 -2.01
N GLY A 15 -14.74 -4.16 -0.85
CA GLY A 15 -14.04 -5.04 0.09
C GLY A 15 -12.97 -4.32 0.93
N PRO A 16 -11.79 -4.93 1.16
CA PRO A 16 -10.72 -4.36 2.00
C PRO A 16 -10.24 -2.98 1.53
N TYR A 17 -10.34 -2.72 0.23
CA TYR A 17 -10.01 -1.44 -0.39
C TYR A 17 -10.86 -0.28 0.12
N ARG A 18 -12.08 -0.55 0.63
CA ARG A 18 -12.93 0.47 1.25
C ARG A 18 -12.38 1.01 2.58
N PHE A 19 -11.53 0.23 3.26
CA PHE A 19 -10.95 0.61 4.55
C PHE A 19 -9.52 1.13 4.40
N VAL A 20 -8.73 0.55 3.48
CA VAL A 20 -7.32 0.89 3.27
C VAL A 20 -7.03 0.85 1.77
N ARG A 21 -6.37 1.87 1.22
CA ARG A 21 -6.07 1.91 -0.23
C ARG A 21 -5.14 0.79 -0.72
N HIS A 22 -4.31 0.28 0.18
CA HIS A 22 -3.24 -0.66 -0.14
C HIS A 22 -3.18 -1.87 0.81
N PRO A 23 -4.24 -2.70 0.87
CA PRO A 23 -4.32 -3.84 1.79
C PRO A 23 -3.25 -4.90 1.52
N GLY A 24 -2.78 -5.03 0.27
CA GLY A 24 -1.70 -5.97 -0.09
C GLY A 24 -0.32 -5.54 0.43
N TYR A 25 -0.04 -4.24 0.53
CA TYR A 25 1.20 -3.77 1.14
C TYR A 25 1.17 -3.97 2.66
N LEU A 26 -0.01 -3.82 3.29
CA LEU A 26 -0.18 -4.12 4.71
C LEU A 26 0.10 -5.60 5.02
N SER A 27 -0.44 -6.54 4.22
CA SER A 27 -0.17 -7.97 4.40
C SER A 27 1.32 -8.30 4.21
N MET A 28 1.99 -7.66 3.25
CA MET A 28 3.43 -7.81 3.04
C MET A 28 4.25 -7.33 4.25
N ILE A 29 3.87 -6.22 4.87
CA ILE A 29 4.53 -5.72 6.09
C ILE A 29 4.33 -6.69 7.25
N ILE A 30 3.10 -7.17 7.48
CA ILE A 30 2.80 -8.13 8.55
C ILE A 30 3.62 -9.40 8.35
N PHE A 31 3.65 -9.95 7.14
CA PHE A 31 4.44 -11.13 6.81
C PHE A 31 5.95 -10.90 7.02
N SER A 32 6.44 -9.73 6.60
CA SER A 32 7.84 -9.35 6.79
C SER A 32 8.22 -9.25 8.27
N VAL A 33 7.33 -8.77 9.14
CA VAL A 33 7.55 -8.70 10.60
C VAL A 33 7.43 -10.07 11.28
N MET A 34 6.56 -10.95 10.79
CA MET A 34 6.41 -12.31 11.32
C MET A 34 7.67 -13.16 11.07
N THR A 35 8.37 -12.94 9.95
CA THR A 35 9.59 -13.67 9.57
C THR A 35 10.69 -13.62 10.66
N PRO A 36 11.22 -12.46 11.08
CA PRO A 36 12.24 -12.38 12.13
C PRO A 36 11.75 -12.86 13.49
N LEU A 37 10.44 -12.76 13.77
CA LEU A 37 9.83 -13.24 15.01
C LEU A 37 9.89 -14.77 15.10
N ILE A 38 9.60 -15.46 13.99
CA ILE A 38 9.69 -16.93 13.90
C ILE A 38 11.16 -17.39 13.94
N LEU A 39 12.07 -16.66 13.28
CA LEU A 39 13.51 -16.97 13.29
C LEU A 39 14.20 -16.59 14.62
N GLY A 40 13.52 -15.89 15.54
CA GLY A 40 14.10 -15.43 16.81
C GLY A 40 15.31 -14.49 16.66
N THR A 41 15.49 -13.88 15.49
CA THR A 41 16.72 -13.15 15.15
C THR A 41 16.44 -11.66 15.05
N VAL A 42 16.90 -10.89 16.05
CA VAL A 42 16.75 -9.43 16.11
C VAL A 42 17.46 -8.75 14.93
N TRP A 43 18.56 -9.32 14.43
CA TRP A 43 19.26 -8.81 13.25
C TRP A 43 18.42 -8.83 11.97
N ALA A 44 17.44 -9.75 11.89
CA ALA A 44 16.52 -9.83 10.77
C ALA A 44 15.44 -8.72 10.82
N LEU A 45 15.36 -7.92 11.89
CA LEU A 45 14.53 -6.72 11.92
C LEU A 45 15.09 -5.58 11.06
N ILE A 46 16.41 -5.49 10.91
CA ILE A 46 17.05 -4.44 10.10
C ILE A 46 16.57 -4.47 8.63
N PRO A 47 16.64 -5.60 7.91
CA PRO A 47 16.12 -5.67 6.54
C PRO A 47 14.60 -5.46 6.49
N VAL A 48 13.85 -5.85 7.52
CA VAL A 48 12.39 -5.62 7.59
C VAL A 48 12.07 -4.14 7.67
N VAL A 49 12.78 -3.37 8.50
CA VAL A 49 12.61 -1.91 8.57
C VAL A 49 12.91 -1.28 7.21
N ILE A 50 13.97 -1.72 6.53
CA ILE A 50 14.30 -1.24 5.18
C ILE A 50 13.17 -1.54 4.18
N ILE A 51 12.62 -2.76 4.20
CA ILE A 51 11.48 -3.15 3.34
C ILE A 51 10.26 -2.27 3.64
N ILE A 52 9.96 -1.99 4.91
CA ILE A 52 8.83 -1.14 5.31
C ILE A 52 9.02 0.27 4.75
N VAL A 53 10.20 0.88 4.91
CA VAL A 53 10.48 2.23 4.42
C VAL A 53 10.40 2.31 2.90
N ILE A 54 11.00 1.35 2.18
CA ILE A 54 10.91 1.28 0.71
C ILE A 54 9.45 1.12 0.27
N THR A 55 8.69 0.30 0.97
CA THR A 55 7.26 0.09 0.69
C THR A 55 6.48 1.37 0.88
N MET A 56 6.69 2.10 1.98
CA MET A 56 6.05 3.40 2.21
C MET A 56 6.36 4.42 1.10
N ILE A 57 7.62 4.52 0.67
CA ILE A 57 8.02 5.41 -0.42
C ILE A 57 7.32 4.99 -1.72
N ARG A 58 7.32 3.69 -2.04
CA ARG A 58 6.65 3.18 -3.25
C ARG A 58 5.16 3.46 -3.22
N THR A 59 4.48 3.22 -2.09
CA THR A 59 3.06 3.50 -1.96
C THR A 59 2.74 4.99 -2.14
N ALA A 60 3.60 5.88 -1.62
CA ALA A 60 3.42 7.32 -1.81
C ALA A 60 3.58 7.75 -3.27
N LEU A 61 4.58 7.21 -3.97
CA LEU A 61 4.78 7.46 -5.40
C LEU A 61 3.65 6.89 -6.24
N GLU A 62 3.20 5.67 -5.94
CA GLU A 62 2.11 4.99 -6.64
C GLU A 62 0.78 5.74 -6.47
N ASP A 63 0.43 6.17 -5.26
CA ASP A 63 -0.78 6.95 -4.99
C ASP A 63 -0.73 8.34 -5.66
N ASN A 64 0.45 8.96 -5.75
CA ASN A 64 0.61 10.21 -6.50
C ASN A 64 0.44 10.00 -8.01
N THR A 65 1.00 8.93 -8.59
CA THR A 65 0.78 8.59 -10.00
C THR A 65 -0.70 8.25 -10.25
N LEU A 66 -1.34 7.50 -9.36
CA LEU A 66 -2.76 7.14 -9.48
C LEU A 66 -3.69 8.36 -9.40
N LYS A 67 -3.39 9.33 -8.53
CA LYS A 67 -4.12 10.61 -8.49
C LYS A 67 -3.94 11.46 -9.74
N ALA A 68 -2.75 11.41 -10.35
CA ALA A 68 -2.42 12.23 -11.51
C ALA A 68 -2.92 11.64 -12.84
N GLU A 69 -2.93 10.31 -12.97
CA GLU A 69 -3.21 9.63 -14.24
C GLU A 69 -4.54 8.87 -14.28
N LEU A 70 -5.24 8.67 -13.14
CA LEU A 70 -6.48 7.89 -13.11
C LEU A 70 -7.69 8.73 -12.70
N ASP A 71 -8.54 9.05 -13.67
CA ASP A 71 -9.79 9.76 -13.45
C ASP A 71 -10.70 9.00 -12.46
N GLY A 72 -11.18 9.71 -11.43
CA GLY A 72 -12.01 9.15 -10.36
C GLY A 72 -11.22 8.61 -9.15
N TYR A 73 -9.91 8.42 -9.25
CA TYR A 73 -9.10 7.99 -8.10
C TYR A 73 -9.02 9.08 -7.02
N GLN A 74 -9.08 10.35 -7.40
CA GLN A 74 -9.10 11.46 -6.44
C GLN A 74 -10.35 11.41 -5.54
N ALA A 75 -11.53 11.14 -6.11
CA ALA A 75 -12.77 10.99 -5.34
C ALA A 75 -12.74 9.76 -4.42
N TYR A 76 -12.14 8.66 -4.89
CA TYR A 76 -11.90 7.47 -4.07
C TYR A 76 -10.90 7.74 -2.93
N ALA A 77 -9.84 8.51 -3.20
CA ALA A 77 -8.87 8.91 -2.19
C ALA A 77 -9.51 9.80 -1.10
N GLU A 78 -10.47 10.66 -1.46
CA GLU A 78 -11.20 11.44 -0.47
C GLU A 78 -12.11 10.58 0.43
N GLN A 79 -12.74 9.54 -0.11
CA GLN A 79 -13.56 8.62 0.68
C GLN A 79 -12.73 7.69 1.58
N THR A 80 -11.64 7.14 1.04
CA THR A 80 -10.75 6.24 1.79
C THR A 80 -9.49 7.01 2.19
N ARG A 81 -9.53 7.73 3.31
CA ARG A 81 -8.37 8.50 3.80
C ARG A 81 -7.15 7.64 4.12
N TYR A 82 -7.37 6.40 4.57
CA TYR A 82 -6.30 5.56 5.07
C TYR A 82 -5.50 4.88 3.96
N ARG A 83 -4.19 5.17 3.88
CA ARG A 83 -3.30 4.54 2.88
C ARG A 83 -2.83 3.15 3.30
N LEU A 84 -2.43 2.96 4.57
CA LEU A 84 -1.87 1.69 5.07
C LEU A 84 -2.41 1.26 6.43
N PHE A 85 -2.59 2.19 7.39
CA PHE A 85 -3.09 1.86 8.73
C PHE A 85 -4.27 2.76 9.10
N PRO A 86 -5.39 2.21 9.61
CA PRO A 86 -6.45 3.03 10.15
C PRO A 86 -5.94 3.78 11.40
N GLY A 87 -5.79 5.10 11.29
CA GLY A 87 -5.33 6.00 12.38
C GLY A 87 -3.89 6.49 12.29
N LEU A 88 -3.06 5.91 11.43
CA LEU A 88 -1.75 6.44 11.04
C LEU A 88 -1.83 6.70 9.54
N TRP A 89 -2.07 7.98 9.22
CA TRP A 89 -2.35 8.49 7.87
C TRP A 89 -3.72 8.09 7.30
#